data_AF-A0A357VJI9-F1
#
_entry.id   AF-A0A357VJI9-F1
#
_cell.length_a   1.000
_cell.length_b   1.000
_cell.length_c   1.000
_cell.angle_alpha   90.00
_cell.angle_beta   90.00
_cell.angle_gamma   90.00
#
_symmetry.space_group_name_H-M   'P 1'
#
loop_
_entity.id
_entity.type
_entity.pdbx_description
1 polymer ?
#
loop_
_entity_poly.entity_id
_entity_poly.type
_entity_poly.pdbx_seq_one_letter_code
_entity_poly.pdbx_strand_id
1 'polypeptide(L)'
;MVQARRRQNEKKFGNWEELLDGGRRYWYEVSGRIGWKARYIKEVDNNENTLRFYQEIYNSEGKLIEIHEKYPIDRGHQKVGEGENK
;
A
#
# COMPACT_ATOMS: atom_id res chain seq x y z
N MET A 1 -17.34 12.29 11.65
CA MET A 1 -16.30 12.54 10.63
C MET A 1 -15.44 11.30 10.35
N VAL A 2 -14.84 10.67 11.36
CA VAL A 2 -14.03 9.43 11.24
C VAL A 2 -14.80 8.31 10.51
N GLN A 3 -16.03 8.00 10.93
CA GLN A 3 -16.85 6.95 10.29
C GLN A 3 -17.16 7.21 8.81
N ALA A 4 -17.31 8.48 8.41
CA ALA A 4 -17.52 8.82 7.01
C ALA A 4 -16.25 8.61 6.19
N ARG A 5 -15.07 8.96 6.74
CA ARG A 5 -13.77 8.71 6.11
C ARG A 5 -13.48 7.20 6.00
N ARG A 6 -13.82 6.41 7.03
CA ARG A 6 -13.75 4.94 7.00
C ARG A 6 -14.53 4.38 5.81
N ARG A 7 -15.81 4.72 5.70
CA ARG A 7 -16.66 4.28 4.58
C ARG A 7 -16.11 4.70 3.22
N GLN A 8 -15.52 5.89 3.11
CA GLN A 8 -14.88 6.34 1.87
C GLN A 8 -13.63 5.52 1.54
N ASN A 9 -12.77 5.26 2.53
CA ASN A 9 -11.58 4.42 2.33
C ASN A 9 -11.97 2.97 2.01
N GLU A 10 -12.91 2.38 2.75
CA GLU A 10 -13.44 1.03 2.49
C GLU A 10 -14.01 0.92 1.07
N LYS A 11 -14.81 1.90 0.63
CA LYS A 11 -15.34 1.93 -0.74
C LYS A 11 -14.24 2.08 -1.80
N LYS A 12 -13.22 2.90 -1.53
CA LYS A 12 -12.15 3.20 -2.49
C LYS A 12 -11.17 2.04 -2.66
N PHE A 13 -10.80 1.39 -1.57
CA PHE A 13 -9.75 0.37 -1.55
C PHE A 13 -10.33 -1.05 -1.58
N GLY A 14 -11.53 -1.28 -1.04
CA GLY A 14 -12.19 -2.59 -1.06
C GLY A 14 -11.61 -3.57 -0.04
N ASN A 15 -10.29 -3.59 0.18
CA ASN A 15 -9.65 -4.40 1.20
C ASN A 15 -9.08 -3.54 2.33
N TRP A 16 -9.16 -4.05 3.55
CA TRP A 16 -8.61 -3.39 4.72
C TRP A 16 -8.40 -4.38 5.88
N GLU A 17 -7.52 -3.99 6.80
CA GLU A 17 -7.28 -4.66 8.07
C GLU A 17 -7.09 -3.60 9.18
N GLU A 18 -7.40 -3.97 10.42
CA GLU A 18 -7.08 -3.15 11.59
C GLU A 18 -5.64 -3.42 12.04
N LEU A 19 -4.93 -2.35 12.38
CA LEU A 19 -3.56 -2.41 12.88
C LEU A 19 -3.57 -2.42 14.41
N LEU A 20 -2.48 -2.90 15.02
CA LEU A 20 -2.36 -3.06 16.49
C LEU A 20 -2.49 -1.74 17.26
N ASP A 21 -2.21 -0.60 16.62
CA ASP A 21 -2.35 0.74 17.18
C ASP A 21 -3.80 1.28 17.15
N GLY A 22 -4.72 0.52 16.56
CA GLY A 22 -6.12 0.90 16.31
C GLY A 22 -6.31 1.60 14.96
N GLY A 23 -5.24 1.78 14.21
CA GLY A 23 -5.25 2.32 12.85
C GLY A 23 -5.80 1.31 11.86
N ARG A 24 -5.76 1.67 10.58
CA ARG A 24 -6.19 0.78 9.51
C ARG A 24 -5.23 0.83 8.33
N ARG A 25 -4.98 -0.34 7.75
CA ARG A 25 -4.33 -0.48 6.46
C ARG A 25 -5.40 -0.81 5.42
N TYR A 26 -5.45 -0.02 4.37
CA TYR A 26 -6.33 -0.18 3.22
C TYR A 26 -5.51 -0.52 1.98
N TRP A 27 -5.99 -1.42 1.12
CA TRP A 27 -5.32 -1.68 -0.15
C TRP A 27 -6.25 -2.12 -1.28
N TYR A 28 -5.84 -1.81 -2.52
CA TYR A 28 -6.38 -2.45 -3.72
C TYR A 28 -5.23 -2.89 -4.61
N GLU A 29 -5.54 -3.83 -5.51
CA GLU A 29 -4.58 -4.39 -6.44
C GLU A 29 -4.96 -4.03 -7.88
N VAL A 30 -3.95 -3.79 -8.70
CA VAL A 30 -4.08 -3.56 -10.13
C VAL A 30 -3.21 -4.59 -10.85
N SER A 31 -3.83 -5.47 -11.61
CA SER A 31 -3.12 -6.42 -12.47
C SER A 31 -2.50 -5.69 -13.65
N GLY A 32 -1.19 -5.88 -13.82
CA GLY A 32 -0.42 -5.41 -14.96
C GLY A 32 -0.32 -6.46 -16.07
N ARG A 33 0.59 -6.22 -17.02
CA ARG A 33 0.87 -7.18 -18.11
C ARG A 33 1.66 -8.39 -17.57
N ILE A 34 1.40 -9.56 -18.13
CA ILE A 34 2.21 -10.77 -17.93
C ILE A 34 2.35 -11.12 -16.43
N GLY A 35 1.25 -11.13 -15.68
CA GLY A 35 1.25 -11.53 -14.25
C GLY A 35 1.84 -10.52 -13.26
N TRP A 36 2.36 -9.38 -13.73
CA TRP A 36 2.79 -8.30 -12.84
C TRP A 36 1.60 -7.72 -12.09
N LYS A 37 1.85 -7.19 -10.89
CA LYS A 37 0.81 -6.61 -10.05
C LYS A 37 1.34 -5.38 -9.32
N ALA A 38 0.52 -4.33 -9.29
CA ALA A 38 0.72 -3.23 -8.36
C ALA A 38 -0.28 -3.35 -7.21
N ARG A 39 0.15 -3.12 -5.98
CA ARG A 39 -0.74 -2.94 -4.82
C ARG A 39 -0.58 -1.52 -4.32
N TYR A 40 -1.68 -0.81 -4.13
CA TYR A 40 -1.69 0.53 -3.53
C TYR A 40 -2.12 0.40 -2.08
N ILE A 41 -1.30 0.88 -1.15
CA ILE A 41 -1.49 0.72 0.28
C ILE A 41 -1.61 2.10 0.93
N LYS A 42 -2.61 2.26 1.78
CA LYS A 42 -2.81 3.43 2.62
C LYS A 42 -2.92 3.02 4.08
N GLU A 43 -2.07 3.57 4.93
CA GLU A 43 -2.14 3.39 6.38
C GLU A 43 -2.64 4.67 7.04
N VAL A 44 -3.56 4.52 7.99
CA VAL A 44 -4.15 5.63 8.74
C VAL A 44 -4.12 5.35 10.24
N ASP A 45 -4.12 6.42 11.04
CA ASP A 45 -4.34 6.33 12.48
C ASP A 45 -5.83 6.11 12.84
N ASN A 46 -6.13 6.03 14.14
CA ASN A 46 -7.47 5.79 14.68
C ASN A 46 -8.51 6.85 14.25
N ASN A 47 -8.02 8.03 13.84
CA ASN A 47 -8.82 9.18 13.41
C ASN A 47 -8.93 9.30 11.88
N GLU A 48 -8.45 8.30 11.13
CA GLU A 48 -8.37 8.28 9.67
C GLU A 48 -7.43 9.35 9.10
N ASN A 49 -6.44 9.82 9.87
CA ASN A 49 -5.37 10.65 9.34
C ASN A 49 -4.37 9.75 8.62
N THR A 50 -3.98 10.15 7.41
CA THR A 50 -3.04 9.34 6.62
C THR A 50 -1.65 9.41 7.23
N LEU A 51 -1.10 8.25 7.55
CA LEU A 51 0.26 8.08 8.04
C LEU A 51 1.19 7.74 6.89
N ARG A 52 0.76 6.83 5.99
CA ARG A 52 1.55 6.39 4.83
C ARG A 52 0.65 6.16 3.63
N PHE A 53 1.18 6.46 2.44
CA PHE A 53 0.61 6.02 1.18
C PHE A 53 1.74 5.59 0.25
N TYR A 54 1.70 4.34 -0.18
CA TYR A 54 2.77 3.77 -0.98
C TYR A 54 2.23 2.72 -1.97
N GLN A 55 3.05 2.42 -2.96
CA GLN A 55 2.74 1.43 -3.98
C GLN A 55 3.79 0.33 -3.95
N GLU A 56 3.35 -0.91 -3.88
CA GLU A 56 4.19 -2.10 -4.01
C GLU A 56 4.06 -2.64 -5.44
N ILE A 57 5.18 -2.99 -6.06
CA ILE A 57 5.23 -3.62 -7.38
C ILE A 57 5.74 -5.05 -7.24
N TYR A 58 4.92 -5.99 -7.71
CA TYR A 58 5.20 -7.40 -7.74
C TYR A 58 5.46 -7.86 -9.17
N ASN A 59 6.48 -8.71 -9.34
CA ASN A 59 6.74 -9.37 -10.61
C ASN A 59 5.71 -10.49 -10.89
N SER A 60 5.87 -11.18 -12.01
CA SER A 60 5.00 -12.28 -12.45
C SER A 60 4.98 -13.49 -11.52
N GLU A 61 5.99 -13.65 -10.67
CA GLU A 61 6.11 -14.73 -9.68
C GLU A 61 5.48 -14.33 -8.33
N GLY A 62 4.96 -13.11 -8.21
CA GLY A 62 4.42 -12.57 -6.97
C GLY A 62 5.47 -12.08 -5.98
N LYS A 63 6.73 -11.91 -6.41
CA LYS A 63 7.82 -11.34 -5.59
C LYS A 63 7.76 -9.82 -5.63
N LEU A 64 7.82 -9.19 -4.46
CA LEU A 64 7.93 -7.74 -4.33
C LEU A 64 9.30 -7.30 -4.83
N ILE A 65 9.33 -6.38 -5.79
CA ILE A 65 10.57 -5.90 -6.42
C ILE A 65 10.77 -4.39 -6.27
N GLU A 66 9.71 -3.65 -5.92
CA GLU A 66 9.78 -2.20 -5.79
C GLU A 66 8.72 -1.67 -4.84
N ILE A 67 9.08 -0.65 -4.07
CA ILE A 67 8.18 0.16 -3.25
C ILE A 67 8.34 1.62 -3.64
N HIS A 68 7.24 2.30 -3.94
CA HIS A 68 7.20 3.74 -4.15
C HIS A 68 6.42 4.40 -3.01
N GLU A 69 7.13 5.04 -2.08
CA GLU A 69 6.51 5.83 -1.02
C GLU A 69 6.09 7.20 -1.57
N LYS A 70 4.78 7.51 -1.53
CA LYS A 70 4.18 8.75 -2.06
C LYS A 70 3.79 9.74 -0.97
N TYR A 71 3.60 9.27 0.26
CA TYR A 71 3.26 10.06 1.44
C TYR A 71 3.91 9.42 2.69
N PRO A 72 4.41 10.19 3.67
CA PRO A 72 4.28 11.65 3.83
C PRO A 72 5.17 12.48 2.92
N ILE A 73 6.25 11.90 2.44
CA ILE A 73 7.20 12.52 1.51
C ILE A 73 7.34 11.55 0.34
N ASP A 74 7.22 12.04 -0.88
CA ASP A 74 7.51 11.23 -2.06
C ASP A 74 9.00 10.92 -2.09
N ARG A 75 9.36 9.65 -1.83
CA ARG A 75 10.76 9.17 -1.82
C ARG A 75 11.15 8.54 -3.15
N GLY A 76 10.27 8.59 -4.15
CA GLY A 76 10.45 7.92 -5.41
C GLY A 76 10.44 6.39 -5.29
N HIS A 77 10.90 5.75 -6.36
CA HIS A 77 10.92 4.30 -6.49
C HIS A 77 12.15 3.71 -5.79
N GLN A 78 11.91 2.81 -4.83
CA GLN A 78 12.95 2.05 -4.16
C GLN A 78 12.85 0.59 -4.58
N LYS A 79 13.86 0.11 -5.32
CA LYS A 79 13.96 -1.32 -5.65
C LYS A 79 14.21 -2.11 -4.38
N VAL A 80 13.41 -3.15 -4.16
CA VAL A 80 13.67 -4.14 -3.12
C VAL A 80 14.70 -5.09 -3.71
N GLY A 81 15.95 -5.00 -3.22
CA GLY A 81 17.10 -5.65 -3.83
C GLY A 81 16.93 -7.16 -4.00
N GLU A 82 17.25 -7.67 -5.20
CA GLU A 82 17.92 -8.96 -5.30
C GLU A 82 19.35 -8.75 -4.81
N GLY A 83 19.62 -9.12 -3.57
CA GLY A 83 20.92 -8.84 -2.98
C GLY A 83 21.16 -9.49 -1.63
N GLU A 84 21.26 -10.82 -1.63
CA GLU A 84 22.35 -11.52 -0.93
C GLU A 84 22.78 -12.71 -1.81
N ASN A 85 23.66 -12.43 -2.78
CA ASN A 85 24.66 -13.40 -3.24
C ASN A 85 25.70 -12.66 -4.10
N LYS A 86 26.79 -12.27 -3.46
CA LYS A 86 28.11 -12.16 -4.07
C LYS A 86 29.08 -12.91 -3.19
#